data_AF-A0A923USZ6-F1
#
_entry.id   AF-A0A923USZ6-F1
#
_cell.length_a   1.000
_cell.length_b   1.000
_cell.length_c   1.000
_cell.angle_alpha   90.00
_cell.angle_beta   90.00
_cell.angle_gamma   90.00
#
_symmetry.space_group_name_H-M   'P 1'
#
loop_
_entity.id
_entity.type
_entity.pdbx_description
1 polymer ?
#
loop_
_entity_poly.entity_id
_entity_poly.type
_entity_poly.pdbx_seq_one_letter_code
_entity_poly.pdbx_strand_id
1 'polypeptide(L)'
;MSKVNYGIDAPSIMRNLIFFGGITIFGGIFIQLFLNNVILLYLSYLIILLGSVFFILGIAMFAYGMTGKYRTRDLMLSKINWNGNENVLDIGTGQGLLMNGAAKYLTTGKSIGIDIWSSKDLSNNSITKTLENAE
;
A
#
# COMPACT_ATOMS: atom_id res chain seq x y z
N MET A 1 17.76 -13.93 -7.31
CA MET A 1 16.35 -13.76 -7.70
C MET A 1 15.99 -12.30 -7.49
N SER A 2 15.50 -11.61 -8.53
CA SER A 2 14.99 -10.25 -8.39
C SER A 2 13.83 -10.24 -7.38
N LYS A 3 13.71 -9.19 -6.58
CA LYS A 3 12.60 -9.06 -5.62
C LYS A 3 11.31 -8.88 -6.42
N VAL A 4 10.42 -9.88 -6.37
CA VAL A 4 9.10 -9.83 -7.01
C VAL A 4 8.31 -8.62 -6.49
N ASN A 5 7.72 -7.85 -7.41
CA ASN A 5 6.99 -6.62 -7.09
C ASN A 5 5.48 -6.86 -7.21
N TYR A 6 4.78 -6.70 -6.09
CA TYR A 6 3.32 -6.89 -6.01
C TYR A 6 2.54 -5.56 -6.07
N GLY A 7 3.12 -4.50 -6.63
CA GLY A 7 2.47 -3.20 -6.82
C GLY A 7 2.27 -2.40 -5.53
N ILE A 8 1.53 -1.30 -5.64
CA ILE A 8 1.13 -0.39 -4.55
C ILE A 8 -0.38 -0.36 -4.48
N ASP A 9 -0.90 -0.51 -3.26
CA ASP A 9 -2.33 -0.50 -2.96
C ASP A 9 -2.88 0.94 -3.01
N ALA A 10 -4.04 1.11 -3.66
CA ALA A 10 -4.73 2.38 -3.83
C ALA A 10 -3.81 3.56 -4.26
N PRO A 11 -3.10 3.44 -5.40
CA PRO A 11 -2.04 4.38 -5.79
C PRO A 11 -2.54 5.82 -5.95
N SER A 12 -3.79 6.00 -6.40
CA SER A 12 -4.41 7.32 -6.54
C SER A 12 -4.67 7.99 -5.20
N ILE A 13 -5.09 7.23 -4.18
CA ILE A 13 -5.33 7.75 -2.83
C ILE A 13 -4.00 8.20 -2.20
N MET A 14 -3.01 7.31 -2.24
CA MET A 14 -1.66 7.61 -1.74
C MET A 14 -1.08 8.87 -2.40
N ARG A 15 -1.11 8.95 -3.74
CA ARG A 15 -0.63 10.13 -4.48
C ARG A 15 -1.35 11.40 -4.07
N ASN A 16 -2.68 11.35 -3.99
CA ASN A 16 -3.48 12.53 -3.63
C ASN A 16 -3.19 13.00 -2.19
N LEU A 17 -3.03 12.08 -1.24
CA LEU A 17 -2.67 12.40 0.15
C LEU A 17 -1.31 13.12 0.24
N ILE A 18 -0.29 12.59 -0.45
CA ILE A 18 1.04 13.20 -0.50
C ILE A 18 0.97 14.57 -1.18
N PHE A 19 0.34 14.65 -2.36
CA PHE A 19 0.34 15.86 -3.16
C PHE A 19 -0.46 16.99 -2.49
N PHE A 20 -1.71 16.74 -2.11
CA PHE A 20 -2.54 17.76 -1.48
C PHE A 20 -2.07 18.06 -0.05
N GLY A 21 -1.59 17.07 0.70
CA GLY A 21 -0.96 17.30 2.01
C GLY A 21 0.24 18.25 1.90
N GLY A 22 1.11 18.03 0.92
CA GLY A 22 2.26 18.89 0.65
C GLY A 22 1.88 20.32 0.24
N ILE A 23 0.89 20.47 -0.65
CA ILE A 23 0.35 21.79 -1.03
C ILE A 23 -0.24 22.51 0.18
N THR A 24 -1.00 21.83 1.03
CA THR A 24 -1.59 22.42 2.23
C THR A 24 -0.51 22.89 3.20
N ILE A 25 0.54 22.10 3.44
CA ILE A 25 1.69 22.52 4.26
C ILE A 25 2.34 23.77 3.67
N PHE A 26 2.62 23.76 2.35
CA PHE A 26 3.22 24.90 1.67
C PHE A 26 2.36 26.17 1.80
N GLY A 27 1.04 26.05 1.63
CA GLY A 27 0.12 27.17 1.82
C GLY A 27 0.15 27.73 3.24
N GLY A 28 0.24 26.87 4.26
CA GLY A 28 0.41 27.31 5.64
C GLY A 28 1.73 28.04 5.88
N ILE A 29 2.84 27.52 5.37
CA ILE A 29 4.17 28.18 5.45
C ILE A 29 4.15 29.52 4.71
N PHE A 30 3.51 29.58 3.54
CA PHE A 30 3.37 30.82 2.78
C PHE A 30 2.65 31.91 3.59
N ILE A 31 1.55 31.56 4.28
CA ILE A 31 0.85 32.50 5.16
C ILE A 31 1.80 33.06 6.23
N GLN A 32 2.62 32.21 6.86
CA GLN A 32 3.57 32.63 7.90
C GLN A 32 4.64 33.59 7.37
N LEU A 33 5.12 33.37 6.15
CA LEU A 33 6.23 34.13 5.57
C LEU A 33 5.78 35.47 4.97
N PHE A 34 4.56 35.53 4.43
CA PHE A 34 4.13 36.65 3.59
C PHE A 34 2.96 37.46 4.15
N LEU A 35 2.20 36.95 5.12
CA LEU A 35 1.03 37.64 5.66
C LEU A 35 1.24 38.07 7.12
N ASN A 36 1.14 39.37 7.38
CA ASN A 36 1.34 39.94 8.73
C ASN A 36 0.01 40.14 9.46
N ASN A 37 -0.71 39.04 9.73
CA ASN A 37 -1.96 39.06 10.48
C ASN A 37 -1.98 37.94 11.52
N VAL A 38 -2.21 38.30 12.80
CA VAL A 38 -2.16 37.37 13.93
C VAL A 38 -3.19 36.23 13.80
N ILE A 39 -4.39 36.51 13.30
CA ILE A 39 -5.43 35.49 13.10
C ILE A 39 -4.99 34.51 12.01
N LEU A 40 -4.43 35.03 10.90
CA LEU A 40 -3.90 34.19 9.82
C LEU A 40 -2.71 33.36 10.27
N LEU A 41 -1.89 33.87 11.19
CA LEU A 41 -0.78 33.13 11.78
C LEU A 41 -1.30 31.91 12.57
N TYR A 42 -2.28 32.08 13.45
CA TYR A 42 -2.87 30.92 14.15
C TYR A 42 -3.52 29.91 13.20
N LEU A 43 -4.23 30.40 12.18
CA LEU A 43 -4.83 29.54 11.16
C LEU A 43 -3.76 28.77 10.36
N SER A 44 -2.61 29.39 10.10
CA SER A 44 -1.50 28.74 9.38
C SER A 44 -0.97 27.51 10.10
N TYR A 45 -0.87 27.53 11.44
CA TYR A 45 -0.45 26.36 12.21
C TYR A 45 -1.44 25.20 12.09
N LEU A 46 -2.74 25.50 12.11
CA LEU A 46 -3.78 24.49 11.89
C LEU A 46 -3.70 23.92 10.47
N ILE A 47 -3.50 24.76 9.46
CA ILE A 47 -3.32 24.33 8.07
C ILE A 47 -2.11 23.41 7.93
N ILE A 48 -0.95 23.80 8.50
CA ILE A 48 0.27 22.97 8.48
C ILE A 48 0.02 21.64 9.18
N LEU A 49 -0.64 21.63 10.34
CA LEU A 49 -0.97 20.41 11.07
C LEU A 49 -1.82 19.47 10.22
N LEU A 50 -2.91 19.96 9.63
CA LEU A 50 -3.80 19.16 8.78
C LEU A 50 -3.08 18.63 7.53
N GLY A 51 -2.31 19.49 6.86
CA GLY A 51 -1.49 19.09 5.71
C GLY A 51 -0.46 18.01 6.08
N SER A 52 0.18 18.16 7.25
CA SER A 52 1.16 17.20 7.78
C SER A 52 0.52 15.84 8.06
N VAL A 53 -0.68 15.81 8.64
CA VAL A 53 -1.41 14.55 8.87
C VAL A 53 -1.64 13.82 7.55
N PHE A 54 -2.19 14.49 6.52
CA PHE A 54 -2.44 13.85 5.22
C PHE A 54 -1.14 13.41 4.54
N PHE A 55 -0.10 14.25 4.59
CA PHE A 55 1.18 13.93 3.99
C PHE A 55 1.81 12.69 4.65
N ILE A 56 1.86 12.65 5.99
CA ILE A 56 2.39 11.52 6.75
C ILE A 56 1.61 10.24 6.47
N LEU A 57 0.26 10.31 6.40
CA LEU A 57 -0.56 9.16 6.03
C LEU A 57 -0.21 8.64 4.63
N GLY A 58 -0.04 9.53 3.65
CA GLY A 58 0.38 9.17 2.30
C GLY A 58 1.76 8.49 2.26
N ILE A 59 2.73 9.03 3.00
CA ILE A 59 4.07 8.44 3.14
C ILE A 59 4.00 7.08 3.85
N ALA A 60 3.18 6.94 4.88
CA ALA A 60 2.98 5.68 5.60
C ALA A 60 2.38 4.60 4.69
N MET A 61 1.38 4.95 3.86
CA MET A 61 0.83 4.04 2.84
C MET A 61 1.90 3.60 1.85
N PHE A 62 2.74 4.52 1.36
CA PHE A 62 3.84 4.20 0.46
C PHE A 62 4.84 3.23 1.11
N ALA A 63 5.27 3.53 2.35
CA ALA A 63 6.20 2.68 3.09
C ALA A 63 5.64 1.26 3.33
N TYR A 64 4.33 1.18 3.64
CA TYR A 64 3.64 -0.09 3.79
C TYR A 64 3.61 -0.89 2.48
N GLY A 65 3.26 -0.25 1.36
CA GLY A 65 3.24 -0.90 0.05
C GLY A 65 4.62 -1.43 -0.39
N MET A 66 5.69 -0.72 -0.04
CA MET A 66 7.05 -1.10 -0.41
C MET A 66 7.65 -2.24 0.43
N THR A 67 7.29 -2.30 1.71
CA THR A 67 7.95 -3.20 2.67
C THR A 67 6.99 -3.84 3.67
N GLY A 68 6.09 -3.05 4.26
CA GLY A 68 5.19 -3.50 5.32
C GLY A 68 4.33 -4.70 4.92
N LYS A 69 3.75 -4.68 3.72
CA LYS A 69 2.86 -5.76 3.28
C LYS A 69 3.54 -7.13 3.15
N TYR A 70 4.83 -7.15 2.80
CA TYR A 70 5.60 -8.41 2.74
C TYR A 70 5.80 -8.99 4.14
N ARG A 71 6.10 -8.15 5.13
CA ARG A 71 6.21 -8.56 6.53
C ARG A 71 4.87 -9.03 7.07
N THR A 72 3.78 -8.35 6.73
CA THR A 72 2.42 -8.75 7.11
C THR A 72 2.07 -10.11 6.52
N ARG A 73 2.35 -10.34 5.23
CA ARG A 73 2.19 -11.65 4.57
C ARG A 73 2.95 -12.73 5.33
N ASP A 74 4.24 -12.53 5.59
CA ASP A 74 5.09 -13.53 6.23
C ASP A 74 4.60 -13.84 7.66
N LEU A 75 4.13 -12.82 8.39
CA LEU A 75 3.52 -12.98 9.71
C LEU A 75 2.17 -13.73 9.67
N MET A 76 1.35 -13.49 8.65
CA MET A 76 0.08 -14.20 8.48
C MET A 76 0.33 -15.68 8.20
N LEU A 77 1.24 -15.98 7.26
CA LEU A 77 1.55 -17.35 6.86
C LEU A 77 2.29 -18.14 7.94
N SER A 78 3.12 -17.49 8.77
CA SER A 78 3.84 -18.18 9.85
C SER A 78 2.96 -18.65 11.00
N LYS A 79 1.71 -18.18 11.08
CA LYS A 79 0.74 -18.59 12.10
C LYS A 79 0.04 -19.92 11.77
N ILE A 80 0.20 -20.41 10.54
CA ILE A 80 -0.42 -21.65 10.08
C ILE A 80 0.59 -22.79 10.24
N ASN A 81 0.17 -23.90 10.83
CA ASN A 81 0.96 -25.11 10.89
C ASN A 81 0.77 -25.91 9.59
N TRP A 82 1.60 -25.62 8.58
CA TRP A 82 1.52 -26.21 7.26
C TRP A 82 1.96 -27.67 7.24
N ASN A 83 1.16 -28.54 6.63
CA ASN A 83 1.48 -29.94 6.34
C ASN A 83 1.87 -30.13 4.86
N GLY A 84 1.57 -29.14 4.01
CA GLY A 84 1.94 -29.08 2.61
C GLY A 84 0.91 -29.68 1.65
N ASN A 85 -0.18 -30.26 2.16
CA ASN A 85 -1.27 -30.84 1.36
C ASN A 85 -2.55 -29.97 1.38
N GLU A 86 -2.48 -28.77 1.94
CA GLU A 86 -3.62 -27.87 2.06
C GLU A 86 -4.08 -27.33 0.69
N ASN A 87 -5.39 -27.07 0.58
CA ASN A 87 -5.96 -26.28 -0.50
C ASN A 87 -6.22 -24.86 0.03
N VAL A 88 -5.47 -23.90 -0.46
CA VAL A 88 -5.56 -22.48 -0.09
C VAL A 88 -6.36 -21.73 -1.15
N LEU A 89 -7.32 -20.93 -0.72
CA LEU A 89 -8.06 -19.99 -1.56
C LEU A 89 -7.77 -18.56 -1.11
N ASP A 90 -7.25 -17.74 -2.01
CA ASP A 90 -6.99 -16.31 -1.80
C ASP A 90 -8.01 -15.48 -2.60
N ILE A 91 -8.93 -14.82 -1.89
CA ILE A 91 -10.00 -14.00 -2.48
C ILE A 91 -9.56 -12.54 -2.46
N GLY A 92 -9.45 -11.94 -3.65
CA GLY A 92 -8.82 -10.63 -3.80
C GLY A 92 -7.30 -10.76 -3.87
N THR A 93 -6.79 -11.77 -4.58
CA THR A 93 -5.35 -12.08 -4.59
C THR A 93 -4.49 -10.97 -5.17
N GLY A 94 -5.09 -10.04 -5.93
CA GLY A 94 -4.39 -8.99 -6.66
C GLY A 94 -3.32 -9.59 -7.55
N GLN A 95 -2.07 -9.17 -7.36
CA GLN A 95 -0.90 -9.71 -8.07
C GLN A 95 -0.28 -10.97 -7.42
N GLY A 96 -0.99 -11.64 -6.50
CA GLY A 96 -0.59 -12.93 -5.93
C GLY A 96 0.22 -12.84 -4.64
N LEU A 97 0.22 -11.72 -3.90
CA LEU A 97 1.13 -11.53 -2.75
C LEU A 97 0.98 -12.64 -1.70
N LEU A 98 -0.26 -12.91 -1.28
CA LEU A 98 -0.55 -13.90 -0.26
C LEU A 98 -0.65 -15.30 -0.86
N MET A 99 -1.34 -15.48 -1.98
CA MET A 99 -1.42 -16.74 -2.73
C MET A 99 -0.05 -17.35 -3.03
N ASN A 100 0.89 -16.59 -3.62
CA ASN A 100 2.23 -17.10 -3.97
C ASN A 100 3.08 -17.29 -2.71
N GLY A 101 2.81 -16.54 -1.65
CA GLY A 101 3.42 -16.77 -0.33
C GLY A 101 2.99 -18.11 0.25
N ALA A 102 1.69 -18.40 0.25
CA ALA A 102 1.14 -19.66 0.74
C ALA A 102 1.62 -20.85 -0.09
N ALA A 103 1.71 -20.71 -1.41
CA ALA A 103 2.18 -21.77 -2.32
C ALA A 103 3.58 -22.30 -1.94
N LYS A 104 4.44 -21.48 -1.33
CA LYS A 104 5.78 -21.89 -0.89
C LYS A 104 5.78 -22.88 0.27
N TYR A 105 4.67 -23.00 0.99
CA TYR A 105 4.50 -23.98 2.07
C TYR A 105 3.86 -25.28 1.59
N LEU A 106 3.40 -25.34 0.34
CA LEU A 106 2.68 -26.48 -0.23
C LEU A 106 3.62 -27.40 -1.01
N THR A 107 3.40 -28.70 -0.88
CA THR A 107 4.14 -29.76 -1.59
C THR A 107 3.22 -30.55 -2.51
N THR A 108 2.05 -30.96 -2.02
CA THR A 108 1.01 -31.68 -2.77
C THR A 108 -0.30 -30.90 -2.85
N GLY A 109 -0.43 -29.88 -2.00
CA GLY A 109 -1.56 -28.96 -1.95
C GLY A 109 -1.59 -27.99 -3.12
N LYS A 110 -2.60 -27.12 -3.11
CA LYS A 110 -2.81 -26.10 -4.15
C LYS A 110 -3.08 -24.75 -3.52
N SER A 111 -2.55 -23.69 -4.14
CA SER A 111 -2.89 -22.31 -3.81
C SER A 111 -3.61 -21.69 -5.01
N ILE A 112 -4.85 -21.26 -4.80
CA ILE A 112 -5.75 -20.79 -5.85
C ILE A 112 -6.15 -19.36 -5.50
N GLY A 113 -6.02 -18.45 -6.47
CA GLY A 113 -6.36 -17.04 -6.30
C GLY A 113 -7.45 -16.62 -7.25
N ILE A 114 -8.36 -15.78 -6.74
CA ILE A 114 -9.37 -15.11 -7.55
C ILE A 114 -9.27 -13.60 -7.30
N ASP A 115 -9.42 -12.81 -8.35
CA ASP A 115 -9.42 -11.36 -8.28
C ASP A 115 -10.28 -10.80 -9.41
N ILE A 116 -10.69 -9.53 -9.27
CA ILE A 116 -11.32 -8.79 -10.38
C ILE A 116 -10.29 -8.11 -11.29
N TRP A 117 -9.02 -8.13 -10.88
CA TRP A 117 -7.87 -7.51 -11.52
C TRP A 117 -8.07 -6.03 -11.85
N SER A 118 -8.59 -5.28 -10.87
CA SER A 118 -8.83 -3.85 -10.98
C SER A 118 -7.54 -3.05 -10.76
N SER A 119 -7.08 -2.37 -11.81
CA SER A 119 -5.91 -1.48 -11.77
C SER A 119 -6.16 -0.17 -11.00
N LYS A 120 -7.43 0.12 -10.66
CA LYS A 120 -7.82 1.22 -9.79
C LYS A 120 -7.42 0.96 -8.33
N ASP A 121 -7.54 -0.30 -7.91
CA ASP A 121 -7.37 -0.71 -6.51
C ASP A 121 -5.93 -1.13 -6.21
N LEU A 122 -5.23 -1.71 -7.20
CA LEU A 122 -3.84 -2.11 -7.10
C LEU A 122 -3.07 -1.69 -8.36
N SER A 123 -1.90 -1.06 -8.20
CA SER A 123 -1.14 -0.52 -9.34
C SER A 123 -0.75 -1.62 -10.34
N ASN A 124 -1.09 -1.43 -11.62
CA ASN A 124 -0.84 -2.40 -12.68
C ASN A 124 -1.43 -3.80 -12.39
N ASN A 125 -2.51 -3.88 -11.62
CA ASN A 125 -3.14 -5.15 -11.33
C ASN A 125 -3.66 -5.80 -12.61
N SER A 126 -3.28 -7.07 -12.82
CA SER A 126 -3.69 -7.87 -13.96
C SER A 126 -3.44 -9.35 -13.66
N ILE A 127 -4.19 -10.22 -14.32
CA ILE A 127 -3.93 -11.66 -14.25
C ILE A 127 -2.52 -12.00 -14.76
N THR A 128 -2.06 -11.32 -15.81
CA THR A 128 -0.71 -11.49 -16.37
C THR A 128 0.35 -11.21 -15.31
N LYS A 129 0.24 -10.10 -14.56
CA LYS A 129 1.19 -9.80 -13.46
C LYS A 129 1.12 -10.81 -12.33
N THR A 130 -0.06 -11.35 -12.06
CA THR A 130 -0.23 -12.42 -11.06
C THR A 130 0.54 -13.68 -11.44
N LEU A 131 0.41 -14.09 -12.71
CA LEU A 131 1.10 -15.26 -13.26
C LEU A 131 2.61 -15.04 -13.35
N GLU A 132 3.08 -13.90 -13.85
CA GLU A 132 4.51 -13.55 -13.87
C GLU A 132 5.14 -13.58 -12.48
N ASN A 133 4.40 -13.18 -11.44
CA ASN A 133 4.88 -13.20 -10.06
C ASN A 133 4.88 -14.61 -9.44
N ALA A 134 4.28 -15.60 -10.11
CA ALA A 134 4.21 -16.99 -9.67
C ALA A 134 5.30 -17.88 -10.30
N GLU A 135 6.00 -17.39 -11.33
CA GLU A 135 7.18 -18.01 -11.95
C GLU A 135 8.46 -17.78 -11.12
#